data_AF-A0A3M8K7G2-F1
#
_entry.id   AF-A0A3M8K7G2-F1
#
_cell.length_a   1.000
_cell.length_b   1.000
_cell.length_c   1.000
_cell.angle_alpha   90.00
_cell.angle_beta   90.00
_cell.angle_gamma   90.00
#
_symmetry.space_group_name_H-M   'P 1'
#
loop_
_entity.id
_entity.type
_entity.pdbx_description
1 polymer ?
#
loop_
_entity_poly.entity_id
_entity_poly.type
_entity_poly.pdbx_seq_one_letter_code
_entity_poly.pdbx_strand_id
1 'polypeptide(L)'
;MDMVKSLVAAAREIGEIAEPAHRAAVERWILEYTAENVGLGTNQAMVAAGQLAQRYGYEVIADELTWDQLCRRPLYPEVEWSISACWLADGARPIVVPSSHGQPVELFLAEDITGAALDDLIDPIEHREVRSPEISVPEFSEFADHVGVQERKMFGQILESGGLVRWDLGLAEGISCELNFDAEDVLGTGLYDCEILFLLNVNLDTGNEDVMQLVLGMVAQLTVLYLTGVLDAENESGEAEEERYEEEGEATPEAQISPLELDLIVWLAARRLRVEVSPGPAATDWLMSPEIPAPEDLRWALVYDAANGVEALLLGSHYQVND
;
A
#
# COMPACT_ATOMS: atom_id res chain seq x y z
N MET A 1 -8.59 -9.07 17.38
CA MET A 1 -9.17 -7.82 16.85
C MET A 1 -9.02 -7.88 15.35
N ASP A 2 -10.09 -7.65 14.61
CA ASP A 2 -10.13 -7.74 13.15
C ASP A 2 -9.42 -6.53 12.53
N MET A 3 -8.44 -6.76 11.66
CA MET A 3 -7.56 -5.73 11.08
C MET A 3 -8.36 -4.68 10.32
N VAL A 4 -9.32 -5.11 9.51
CA VAL A 4 -10.18 -4.22 8.72
C VAL A 4 -11.05 -3.35 9.63
N LYS A 5 -11.57 -3.91 10.73
CA LYS A 5 -12.37 -3.13 11.70
C LYS A 5 -11.55 -2.04 12.39
N SER A 6 -10.30 -2.33 12.76
CA SER A 6 -9.40 -1.33 13.34
C SER A 6 -9.08 -0.22 12.34
N LEU A 7 -8.86 -0.57 11.08
CA LEU A 7 -8.59 0.38 10.01
C LEU A 7 -9.78 1.30 9.75
N VAL A 8 -10.99 0.73 9.63
CA VAL A 8 -12.24 1.49 9.45
C VAL A 8 -12.52 2.40 10.64
N ALA A 9 -12.28 1.93 11.88
CA ALA A 9 -12.45 2.75 13.07
C ALA A 9 -11.48 3.95 13.08
N ALA A 10 -10.20 3.71 12.82
CA ALA A 10 -9.20 4.77 12.75
C ALA A 10 -9.51 5.78 11.62
N ALA A 11 -9.89 5.31 10.43
CA ALA A 11 -10.27 6.17 9.31
C ALA A 11 -11.48 7.06 9.65
N ARG A 12 -12.47 6.49 10.35
CA ARG A 12 -13.64 7.22 10.81
C ARG A 12 -13.29 8.29 11.85
N GLU A 13 -12.43 7.97 12.82
CA GLU A 13 -12.00 8.94 13.84
C GLU A 13 -11.33 10.17 13.21
N ILE A 14 -10.55 9.98 12.14
CA ILE A 14 -9.94 11.09 11.37
C ILE A 14 -11.01 11.94 10.70
N GLY A 15 -12.00 11.29 10.07
CA GLY A 15 -13.12 11.98 9.40
C GLY A 15 -14.01 12.78 10.36
N GLU A 16 -14.05 12.43 11.64
CA GLU A 16 -14.83 13.13 12.68
C GLU A 16 -14.13 14.39 13.23
N ILE A 17 -12.91 14.72 12.77
CA ILE A 17 -12.19 15.95 13.15
C ILE A 17 -12.89 17.18 12.53
N ALA A 18 -13.53 17.98 13.39
CA ALA A 18 -14.37 19.11 12.96
C ALA A 18 -13.62 20.29 12.33
N GLU A 19 -12.37 20.53 12.72
CA GLU A 19 -11.56 21.64 12.20
C GLU A 19 -10.80 21.18 10.95
N PRO A 20 -11.05 21.76 9.75
CA PRO A 20 -10.49 21.28 8.49
C PRO A 20 -8.96 21.26 8.46
N ALA A 21 -8.31 22.30 9.01
CA ALA A 21 -6.85 22.37 9.09
C ALA A 21 -6.27 21.27 9.99
N HIS A 22 -6.96 20.94 11.10
CA HIS A 22 -6.55 19.85 11.98
C HIS A 22 -6.70 18.51 11.29
N ARG A 23 -7.80 18.31 10.56
CA ARG A 23 -8.03 17.10 9.78
C ARG A 23 -6.96 16.92 8.70
N ALA A 24 -6.67 17.96 7.93
CA ALA A 24 -5.65 17.93 6.87
C ALA A 24 -4.27 17.54 7.41
N ALA A 25 -3.86 18.14 8.53
CA ALA A 25 -2.59 17.80 9.17
C ALA A 25 -2.56 16.35 9.67
N VAL A 26 -3.62 15.86 10.31
CA VAL A 26 -3.70 14.47 10.77
C VAL A 26 -3.66 13.48 9.59
N GLU A 27 -4.41 13.76 8.51
CA GLU A 27 -4.42 12.92 7.31
C GLU A 27 -3.02 12.81 6.69
N ARG A 28 -2.35 13.95 6.49
CA ARG A 28 -0.97 13.99 5.96
C ARG A 28 0.02 13.31 6.90
N TRP A 29 -0.12 13.54 8.20
CA TRP A 29 0.72 12.96 9.24
C TRP A 29 0.66 11.43 9.23
N ILE A 30 -0.55 10.87 9.20
CA ILE A 30 -0.76 9.43 9.18
C ILE A 30 -0.19 8.82 7.90
N LEU A 31 -0.39 9.48 6.75
CA LEU A 31 0.14 9.03 5.47
C LEU A 31 1.67 8.98 5.48
N GLU A 32 2.35 10.05 5.91
CA GLU A 32 3.81 10.13 5.98
C GLU A 32 4.40 9.18 7.04
N TYR A 33 3.81 9.10 8.23
CA TYR A 33 4.23 8.13 9.25
C TYR A 33 4.12 6.70 8.71
N THR A 34 3.02 6.38 8.02
CA THR A 34 2.82 5.05 7.43
C THR A 34 3.83 4.77 6.33
N ALA A 35 4.22 5.77 5.53
CA ALA A 35 5.22 5.60 4.49
C ALA A 35 6.62 5.29 5.05
N GLU A 36 7.01 5.94 6.15
CA GLU A 36 8.34 5.80 6.74
C GLU A 36 8.49 4.57 7.66
N ASN A 37 7.44 4.15 8.38
CA ASN A 37 7.52 3.05 9.34
C ASN A 37 7.28 1.68 8.70
N VAL A 38 8.27 1.21 7.94
CA VAL A 38 8.21 -0.08 7.22
C VAL A 38 8.42 -1.32 8.11
N GLY A 39 8.90 -1.15 9.34
CA GLY A 39 8.96 -2.24 10.32
C GLY A 39 7.58 -2.83 10.62
N LEU A 40 6.57 -1.97 10.67
CA LEU A 40 5.15 -2.33 10.80
C LEU A 40 4.54 -2.57 9.41
N GLY A 41 3.57 -3.49 9.30
CA GLY A 41 2.76 -3.57 8.08
C GLY A 41 1.97 -2.28 7.85
N THR A 42 1.61 -1.96 6.61
CA THR A 42 0.90 -0.72 6.26
C THR A 42 -0.31 -0.46 7.16
N ASN A 43 -1.18 -1.46 7.34
CA ASN A 43 -2.37 -1.34 8.21
C ASN A 43 -2.02 -1.12 9.69
N GLN A 44 -0.96 -1.76 10.19
CA GLN A 44 -0.51 -1.58 11.58
C GLN A 44 0.07 -0.18 11.79
N ALA A 45 0.87 0.31 10.84
CA ALA A 45 1.47 1.64 10.88
C ALA A 45 0.39 2.74 10.86
N MET A 46 -0.66 2.59 10.04
CA MET A 46 -1.80 3.51 10.03
C MET A 46 -2.51 3.56 11.39
N VAL A 47 -2.83 2.41 11.97
CA VAL A 47 -3.50 2.33 13.29
C VAL A 47 -2.62 2.89 14.41
N ALA A 48 -1.31 2.67 14.33
CA ALA A 48 -0.35 3.26 15.26
C ALA A 48 -0.29 4.78 15.11
N ALA A 49 -0.21 5.28 13.88
CA ALA A 49 -0.15 6.71 13.58
C ALA A 49 -1.36 7.47 14.11
N GLY A 50 -2.57 6.90 13.98
CA GLY A 50 -3.80 7.49 14.53
C GLY A 50 -3.74 7.66 16.06
N GLN A 51 -3.28 6.62 16.77
CA GLN A 51 -3.08 6.69 18.23
C GLN A 51 -1.99 7.68 18.62
N LEU A 52 -0.90 7.76 17.85
CA LEU A 52 0.18 8.72 18.07
C LEU A 52 -0.29 10.16 17.81
N ALA A 53 -1.09 10.40 16.77
CA ALA A 53 -1.70 11.70 16.50
C ALA A 53 -2.56 12.18 17.67
N GLN A 54 -3.36 11.29 18.26
CA GLN A 54 -4.14 11.58 19.47
C GLN A 54 -3.24 11.85 20.69
N ARG A 55 -2.15 11.09 20.84
CA ARG A 55 -1.21 11.21 21.96
C ARG A 55 -0.40 12.51 21.91
N TYR A 56 0.13 12.88 20.75
CA TYR A 56 0.95 14.08 20.55
C TYR A 56 0.09 15.34 20.43
N GLY A 57 -1.10 15.21 19.84
CA GLY A 57 -1.96 16.34 19.52
C GLY A 57 -1.56 17.06 18.24
N TYR A 58 -2.53 17.75 17.64
CA TYR A 58 -2.39 18.45 16.37
C TYR A 58 -1.19 19.41 16.33
N GLU A 59 -1.01 20.25 17.36
CA GLU A 59 0.03 21.30 17.37
C GLU A 59 1.44 20.71 17.20
N VAL A 60 1.66 19.49 17.69
CA VAL A 60 2.97 18.81 17.62
C VAL A 60 3.14 18.14 16.26
N ILE A 61 2.14 17.42 15.77
CA ILE A 61 2.25 16.72 14.48
C ILE A 61 2.25 17.67 13.28
N ALA A 62 1.71 18.89 13.42
CA ALA A 62 1.76 19.92 12.38
C ALA A 62 3.06 20.74 12.38
N ASP A 63 3.95 20.55 13.35
CA ASP A 63 5.22 21.29 13.42
C ASP A 63 6.26 20.72 12.45
N GLU A 64 6.54 21.47 11.38
CA GLU A 64 7.54 21.13 10.36
C GLU A 64 8.93 20.87 10.94
N LEU A 65 9.29 21.51 12.06
CA LEU A 65 10.61 21.33 12.67
C LEU A 65 10.81 19.94 13.28
N THR A 66 9.72 19.30 13.71
CA THR A 66 9.75 17.98 14.34
C THR A 66 9.19 16.88 13.45
N TRP A 67 8.62 17.23 12.29
CA TRP A 67 7.95 16.31 11.36
C TRP A 67 8.76 15.07 11.01
N ASP A 68 9.99 15.23 10.50
CA ASP A 68 10.85 14.11 10.07
C ASP A 68 11.20 13.19 11.25
N GLN A 69 11.52 13.79 12.40
CA GLN A 69 11.84 13.05 13.62
C GLN A 69 10.64 12.25 14.12
N LEU A 70 9.46 12.87 14.16
CA LEU A 70 8.26 12.20 14.62
C LEU A 70 7.88 11.08 13.65
N CYS A 71 7.98 11.30 12.33
CA CYS A 71 7.57 10.34 11.30
C CYS A 71 8.42 9.07 11.36
N ARG A 72 9.67 9.16 11.82
CA ARG A 72 10.59 8.02 11.92
C ARG A 72 10.68 7.41 13.30
N ARG A 73 9.78 7.76 14.23
CA ARG A 73 9.87 7.23 15.59
C ARG A 73 9.55 5.73 15.63
N PRO A 74 10.52 4.90 16.02
CA PRO A 74 10.32 3.47 16.06
C PRO A 74 9.39 3.09 17.22
N LEU A 75 8.65 2.01 17.00
CA LEU A 75 7.74 1.39 17.95
C LEU A 75 8.14 -0.07 18.10
N TYR A 76 8.48 -0.48 19.31
CA TYR A 76 8.90 -1.86 19.59
C TYR A 76 8.05 -2.48 20.70
N PRO A 77 7.83 -3.82 20.66
CA PRO A 77 7.21 -4.53 21.75
C PRO A 77 8.11 -4.54 23.00
N GLU A 78 7.53 -4.74 24.19
CA GLU A 78 8.28 -4.81 25.45
C GLU A 78 9.44 -5.80 25.40
N VAL A 79 9.24 -6.94 24.74
CA VAL A 79 10.28 -7.98 24.62
C VAL A 79 11.53 -7.45 23.93
N GLU A 80 11.41 -6.61 22.90
CA GLU A 80 12.56 -6.05 22.19
C GLU A 80 13.29 -5.01 23.04
N TRP A 81 12.55 -4.18 23.79
CA TRP A 81 13.15 -3.27 24.76
C TRP A 81 13.93 -4.01 25.86
N SER A 82 13.41 -5.15 26.31
CA SER A 82 14.04 -5.95 27.36
C SER A 82 15.39 -6.55 26.95
N ILE A 83 15.61 -6.80 25.65
CA ILE A 83 16.89 -7.30 25.11
C ILE A 83 18.01 -6.27 25.37
N SER A 84 17.67 -4.98 25.29
CA SER A 84 18.58 -3.86 25.56
C SER A 84 18.67 -3.50 27.05
N ALA A 85 18.18 -4.37 27.94
CA ALA A 85 18.08 -4.14 29.39
C ALA A 85 17.28 -2.89 29.77
N CYS A 86 16.36 -2.47 28.89
CA CYS A 86 15.41 -1.39 29.11
C CYS A 86 14.06 -1.94 29.57
N TRP A 87 13.32 -1.17 30.37
CA TRP A 87 12.07 -1.63 31.00
C TRP A 87 10.98 -0.59 30.88
N LEU A 88 9.72 -1.03 30.86
CA LEU A 88 8.57 -0.12 30.86
C LEU A 88 8.62 0.84 32.07
N ALA A 89 8.40 2.11 31.80
CA ALA A 89 8.22 3.11 32.84
C ALA A 89 6.86 2.96 33.53
N ASP A 90 6.79 3.37 34.80
CA ASP A 90 5.52 3.46 35.53
C ASP A 90 4.58 4.44 34.81
N GLY A 91 3.49 3.92 34.23
CA GLY A 91 2.53 4.71 33.47
C GLY A 91 2.78 4.78 31.96
N ALA A 92 3.62 3.88 31.43
CA ALA A 92 3.76 3.64 29.99
C ALA A 92 2.40 3.52 29.31
N ARG A 93 2.25 4.18 28.15
CA ARG A 93 1.00 4.18 27.36
C ARG A 93 1.21 3.37 26.08
N PRO A 94 0.78 2.09 26.02
CA PRO A 94 0.99 1.27 24.84
C PRO A 94 0.22 1.82 23.64
N ILE A 95 0.82 1.67 22.47
CA ILE A 95 0.16 1.78 21.16
C ILE A 95 -0.29 0.38 20.77
N VAL A 96 -1.59 0.18 20.57
CA VAL A 96 -2.17 -1.15 20.35
C VAL A 96 -2.47 -1.34 18.87
N VAL A 97 -1.79 -2.29 18.21
CA VAL A 97 -1.97 -2.58 16.78
C VAL A 97 -2.57 -3.98 16.57
N PRO A 98 -3.35 -4.18 15.48
CA PRO A 98 -3.81 -5.52 15.12
C PRO A 98 -2.63 -6.44 14.75
N SER A 99 -2.78 -7.74 14.98
CA SER A 99 -1.84 -8.79 14.52
C SER A 99 -2.55 -9.74 13.56
N SER A 100 -1.79 -10.32 12.65
CA SER A 100 -2.21 -11.46 11.81
C SER A 100 -2.65 -12.66 12.63
N HIS A 101 -2.16 -12.83 13.87
CA HIS A 101 -2.54 -13.94 14.75
C HIS A 101 -3.78 -13.65 15.62
N GLY A 102 -4.51 -12.57 15.35
CA GLY A 102 -5.78 -12.22 15.98
C GLY A 102 -5.69 -11.62 17.38
N GLN A 103 -4.55 -11.71 18.07
CA GLN A 103 -4.29 -11.01 19.32
C GLN A 103 -3.64 -9.65 19.04
N PRO A 104 -4.09 -8.55 19.67
CA PRO A 104 -3.43 -7.27 19.49
C PRO A 104 -2.00 -7.31 20.04
N VAL A 105 -1.12 -6.51 19.44
CA VAL A 105 0.26 -6.32 19.91
C VAL A 105 0.39 -4.94 20.52
N GLU A 106 1.02 -4.86 21.68
CA GLU A 106 1.35 -3.61 22.35
C GLU A 106 2.77 -3.17 21.96
N LEU A 107 2.87 -1.94 21.47
CA LEU A 107 4.12 -1.31 21.07
C LEU A 107 4.36 -0.06 21.92
N PHE A 108 5.63 0.24 22.17
CA PHE A 108 6.02 1.31 23.07
C PHE A 108 7.04 2.23 22.39
N LEU A 109 6.88 3.54 22.65
CA LEU A 109 7.87 4.55 22.29
C LEU A 109 9.02 4.52 23.29
N ALA A 110 10.20 4.98 22.88
CA ALA A 110 11.34 5.16 23.79
C ALA A 110 11.01 6.02 25.03
N GLU A 111 10.07 6.97 24.93
CA GLU A 111 9.61 7.80 26.05
C GLU A 111 8.86 7.01 27.13
N ASP A 112 8.29 5.86 26.78
CA ASP A 112 7.61 4.96 27.72
C ASP A 112 8.58 3.98 28.38
N ILE A 113 9.88 4.09 28.11
CA ILE A 113 10.91 3.13 28.49
C ILE A 113 11.95 3.77 29.41
N THR A 114 12.11 3.19 30.60
CA THR A 114 13.15 3.58 31.56
C THR A 114 14.51 3.07 31.10
N GLY A 115 15.48 3.99 31.02
CA GLY A 115 16.86 3.67 30.65
C GLY A 115 17.13 3.73 29.13
N ALA A 116 16.11 3.97 28.31
CA ALA A 116 16.30 4.26 26.89
C ALA A 116 16.96 5.64 26.72
N ALA A 117 18.08 5.70 25.99
CA ALA A 117 18.63 6.98 25.55
C ALA A 117 17.82 7.49 24.34
N LEU A 118 17.41 8.76 24.38
CA LEU A 118 16.54 9.37 23.36
C LEU A 118 17.20 9.38 21.96
N ASP A 119 18.53 9.39 21.91
CA ASP A 119 19.33 9.57 20.69
C ASP A 119 19.97 8.27 20.15
N ASP A 120 20.02 7.17 20.93
CA ASP A 120 20.76 5.94 20.60
C ASP A 120 19.88 4.75 20.16
N LEU A 121 18.62 4.98 19.77
CA LEU A 121 17.67 3.91 19.39
C LEU A 121 16.92 4.18 18.08
N ILE A 122 17.46 5.06 17.24
CA ILE A 122 17.09 5.16 15.82
C ILE A 122 18.04 4.21 15.08
N ASP A 123 17.91 2.90 15.28
CA ASP A 123 18.43 2.00 14.27
C ASP A 123 17.73 2.38 12.96
N PRO A 124 18.48 2.54 11.84
CA PRO A 124 17.86 2.84 10.57
C PRO A 124 16.82 1.76 10.31
N ILE A 125 15.56 2.18 10.09
CA ILE A 125 14.45 1.26 9.89
C ILE A 125 14.87 0.24 8.82
N GLU A 126 15.06 -1.01 9.22
CA GLU A 126 15.48 -2.06 8.29
C GLU A 126 14.32 -2.30 7.32
N HIS A 127 14.53 -1.91 6.06
CA HIS A 127 13.55 -2.12 5.02
C HIS A 127 13.43 -3.61 4.70
N ARG A 128 12.21 -4.04 4.43
CA ARG A 128 11.92 -5.42 4.07
C ARG A 128 12.52 -5.74 2.71
N GLU A 129 13.24 -6.85 2.62
CA GLU A 129 13.76 -7.34 1.36
C GLU A 129 12.68 -8.09 0.58
N VAL A 130 12.70 -7.95 -0.74
CA VAL A 130 11.85 -8.77 -1.64
C VAL A 130 12.29 -10.23 -1.51
N ARG A 131 11.35 -11.09 -1.11
CA ARG A 131 11.59 -12.52 -1.01
C ARG A 131 11.95 -13.10 -2.38
N SER A 132 12.74 -14.17 -2.39
CA SER A 132 12.94 -14.94 -3.62
C SER A 132 11.69 -15.79 -3.89
N PRO A 133 11.16 -15.79 -5.13
CA PRO A 133 10.05 -16.66 -5.50
C PRO A 133 10.36 -18.13 -5.22
N GLU A 134 9.33 -18.92 -4.86
CA GLU A 134 9.45 -20.37 -4.68
C GLU A 134 9.46 -21.12 -6.02
N ILE A 135 8.91 -20.50 -7.08
CA ILE A 135 8.89 -21.02 -8.44
C ILE A 135 10.07 -20.51 -9.29
N SER A 136 10.34 -21.20 -10.41
CA SER A 136 11.31 -20.71 -11.40
C SER A 136 10.74 -19.52 -12.16
N VAL A 137 11.34 -18.34 -11.98
CA VAL A 137 10.94 -17.09 -12.65
C VAL A 137 11.98 -16.67 -13.70
N PRO A 138 11.57 -16.01 -14.81
CA PRO A 138 12.52 -15.44 -15.75
C PRO A 138 13.28 -14.27 -15.12
N GLU A 139 14.41 -13.89 -15.71
CA GLU A 139 15.22 -12.77 -15.22
C GLU A 139 14.62 -11.39 -15.54
N PHE A 140 13.56 -11.34 -16.36
CA PHE A 140 12.94 -10.11 -16.89
C PHE A 140 13.98 -9.17 -17.53
N SER A 141 14.94 -9.74 -18.27
CA SER A 141 16.07 -9.01 -18.85
C SER A 141 15.67 -7.93 -19.85
N GLU A 142 14.50 -8.06 -20.46
CA GLU A 142 13.93 -7.03 -21.35
C GLU A 142 13.67 -5.70 -20.64
N PHE A 143 13.44 -5.71 -19.32
CA PHE A 143 13.27 -4.51 -18.51
C PHE A 143 14.57 -3.99 -17.88
N ALA A 144 15.71 -4.63 -18.14
CA ALA A 144 16.95 -4.36 -17.40
C ALA A 144 17.50 -2.94 -17.57
N ASP A 145 17.17 -2.27 -18.67
CA ASP A 145 17.56 -0.88 -18.94
C ASP A 145 16.62 0.15 -18.26
N HIS A 146 15.49 -0.30 -17.71
CA HIS A 146 14.46 0.56 -17.13
C HIS A 146 14.27 0.36 -15.63
N VAL A 147 14.48 -0.85 -15.11
CA VAL A 147 14.30 -1.15 -13.68
C VAL A 147 15.52 -1.88 -13.10
N GLY A 148 15.73 -1.77 -11.80
CA GLY A 148 16.81 -2.41 -11.08
C GLY A 148 16.59 -3.90 -10.81
N VAL A 149 17.54 -4.51 -10.08
CA VAL A 149 17.48 -5.94 -9.73
C VAL A 149 16.34 -6.22 -8.74
N GLN A 150 16.05 -5.27 -7.85
CA GLN A 150 15.02 -5.43 -6.82
C GLN A 150 13.62 -5.43 -7.44
N GLU A 151 13.37 -4.52 -8.37
CA GLU A 151 12.12 -4.38 -9.12
C GLU A 151 11.84 -5.64 -9.97
N ARG A 152 12.86 -6.20 -10.64
CA ARG A 152 12.70 -7.47 -11.36
C ARG A 152 12.40 -8.66 -10.46
N LYS A 153 12.88 -8.65 -9.20
CA LYS A 153 12.43 -9.66 -8.22
C LYS A 153 10.96 -9.49 -7.87
N MET A 154 10.46 -8.25 -7.80
CA MET A 154 9.04 -8.00 -7.59
C MET A 154 8.19 -8.52 -8.76
N PHE A 155 8.67 -8.43 -10.01
CA PHE A 155 7.99 -9.07 -11.16
C PHE A 155 7.92 -10.59 -11.00
N GLY A 156 8.97 -11.20 -10.41
CA GLY A 156 8.94 -12.61 -10.02
C GLY A 156 7.84 -12.93 -8.99
N GLN A 157 7.59 -12.04 -8.03
CA GLN A 157 6.49 -12.20 -7.06
C GLN A 157 5.10 -12.05 -7.69
N ILE A 158 4.97 -11.15 -8.67
CA ILE A 158 3.75 -11.05 -9.50
C ILE A 158 3.52 -12.38 -10.24
N LEU A 159 4.58 -12.97 -10.82
CA LEU A 159 4.51 -14.27 -11.51
C LEU A 159 4.12 -15.42 -10.60
N GLU A 160 4.68 -15.48 -9.41
CA GLU A 160 4.31 -16.47 -8.40
C GLU A 160 2.83 -16.37 -7.99
N SER A 161 2.25 -15.18 -8.07
CA SER A 161 0.85 -14.91 -7.75
C SER A 161 -0.09 -15.06 -8.95
N GLY A 162 0.40 -15.56 -10.09
CA GLY A 162 -0.38 -15.77 -11.31
C GLY A 162 -0.48 -14.57 -12.24
N GLY A 163 0.29 -13.50 -12.04
CA GLY A 163 0.37 -12.37 -12.96
C GLY A 163 1.55 -12.46 -13.92
N LEU A 164 1.54 -11.78 -15.06
CA LEU A 164 2.75 -11.65 -15.89
C LEU A 164 2.95 -10.21 -16.35
N VAL A 165 4.08 -9.62 -15.96
CA VAL A 165 4.54 -8.34 -16.52
C VAL A 165 5.14 -8.59 -17.89
N ARG A 166 4.59 -7.96 -18.92
CA ARG A 166 4.97 -8.17 -20.33
C ARG A 166 5.23 -6.84 -21.02
N TRP A 167 6.33 -6.76 -21.76
CA TRP A 167 6.51 -5.67 -22.71
C TRP A 167 5.67 -5.95 -23.96
N ASP A 168 4.65 -5.13 -24.20
CA ASP A 168 3.72 -5.28 -25.32
C ASP A 168 3.74 -4.06 -26.26
N LEU A 169 4.35 -4.23 -27.43
CA LEU A 169 4.37 -3.23 -28.51
C LEU A 169 3.07 -3.19 -29.33
N GLY A 170 2.16 -4.14 -29.09
CA GLY A 170 0.87 -4.25 -29.75
C GLY A 170 -0.23 -3.41 -29.12
N LEU A 171 0.04 -2.74 -27.99
CA LEU A 171 -0.92 -1.83 -27.35
C LEU A 171 -1.33 -0.70 -28.31
N ALA A 172 -2.60 -0.28 -28.21
CA ALA A 172 -3.14 0.76 -29.08
C ALA A 172 -2.36 2.07 -28.94
N GLU A 173 -2.33 2.86 -30.01
CA GLU A 173 -1.57 4.12 -30.05
C GLU A 173 -1.99 5.05 -28.91
N GLY A 174 -1.02 5.46 -28.08
CA GLY A 174 -1.24 6.33 -26.92
C GLY A 174 -1.55 5.60 -25.61
N ILE A 175 -1.61 4.27 -25.60
CA ILE A 175 -1.77 3.46 -24.38
C ILE A 175 -0.40 2.95 -23.91
N SER A 176 0.00 3.35 -22.70
CA SER A 176 1.27 2.95 -22.09
C SER A 176 1.18 1.69 -21.22
N CYS A 177 0.00 1.33 -20.75
CA CYS A 177 -0.22 0.09 -20.04
C CYS A 177 -1.66 -0.42 -20.15
N GLU A 178 -1.85 -1.71 -19.95
CA GLU A 178 -3.14 -2.38 -19.95
C GLU A 178 -3.11 -3.58 -19.00
N LEU A 179 -4.11 -3.66 -18.12
CA LEU A 179 -4.38 -4.85 -17.31
C LEU A 179 -5.36 -5.75 -18.07
N ASN A 180 -4.96 -6.97 -18.39
CA ASN A 180 -5.73 -7.89 -19.22
C ASN A 180 -5.98 -9.23 -18.50
N PHE A 181 -7.23 -9.69 -18.51
CA PHE A 181 -7.70 -10.96 -17.91
C PHE A 181 -8.15 -12.00 -18.95
N ASP A 182 -8.07 -11.69 -20.25
CA ASP A 182 -8.55 -12.55 -21.33
C ASP A 182 -7.80 -13.89 -21.37
N ALA A 183 -8.57 -14.96 -21.19
CA ALA A 183 -8.07 -16.32 -21.19
C ALA A 183 -7.33 -16.69 -22.48
N GLU A 184 -7.71 -16.16 -23.66
CA GLU A 184 -7.03 -16.51 -24.92
C GLU A 184 -5.58 -15.98 -24.97
N ASP A 185 -5.36 -14.77 -24.47
CA ASP A 185 -4.04 -14.15 -24.38
C ASP A 185 -3.20 -14.77 -23.27
N VAL A 186 -3.86 -15.21 -22.20
CA VAL A 186 -3.24 -15.85 -21.02
C VAL A 186 -2.84 -17.30 -21.29
N LEU A 187 -3.65 -18.09 -22.00
CA LEU A 187 -3.40 -19.49 -22.34
C LEU A 187 -2.17 -19.69 -23.26
N GLY A 188 -1.70 -18.64 -23.93
CA GLY A 188 -0.48 -18.65 -24.74
C GLY A 188 0.83 -18.74 -23.93
N THR A 189 0.77 -18.69 -22.60
CA THR A 189 1.93 -18.53 -21.70
C THR A 189 2.41 -19.82 -21.02
N GLY A 190 2.13 -21.00 -21.60
CA GLY A 190 2.49 -22.35 -21.07
C GLY A 190 3.99 -22.66 -20.95
N LEU A 191 4.82 -21.64 -20.71
CA LEU A 191 6.26 -21.66 -20.50
C LEU A 191 6.64 -21.63 -19.01
N TYR A 192 5.70 -21.32 -18.12
CA TYR A 192 5.96 -21.14 -16.68
C TYR A 192 5.34 -22.27 -15.84
N ASP A 193 5.93 -22.51 -14.66
CA ASP A 193 5.49 -23.56 -13.74
C ASP A 193 4.21 -23.19 -12.95
N CYS A 194 3.58 -22.06 -13.29
CA CYS A 194 2.34 -21.54 -12.69
C CYS A 194 1.27 -21.26 -13.75
N GLU A 195 0.01 -21.24 -13.31
CA GLU A 195 -1.10 -20.74 -14.10
C GLU A 195 -1.06 -19.21 -14.09
N ILE A 196 -1.03 -18.60 -15.28
CA ILE A 196 -1.21 -17.16 -15.43
C ILE A 196 -2.70 -16.89 -15.43
N LEU A 197 -3.11 -15.84 -14.71
CA LEU A 197 -4.50 -15.41 -14.51
C LEU A 197 -4.72 -14.00 -15.06
N PHE A 198 -3.67 -13.18 -15.13
CA PHE A 198 -3.74 -11.81 -15.62
C PHE A 198 -2.40 -11.35 -16.20
N LEU A 199 -2.45 -10.40 -17.14
CA LEU A 199 -1.30 -9.80 -17.81
C LEU A 199 -1.22 -8.31 -17.48
N LEU A 200 0.00 -7.86 -17.17
CA LEU A 200 0.35 -6.46 -16.96
C LEU A 200 1.15 -6.04 -18.19
N ASN A 201 0.44 -5.57 -19.22
CA ASN A 201 1.05 -5.14 -20.46
C ASN A 201 1.59 -3.72 -20.30
N VAL A 202 2.84 -3.53 -20.68
CA VAL A 202 3.52 -2.24 -20.61
C VAL A 202 4.12 -1.90 -21.98
N ASN A 203 3.89 -0.69 -22.46
CA ASN A 203 4.50 -0.14 -23.65
C ASN A 203 5.39 1.06 -23.29
N LEU A 204 6.70 0.90 -23.53
CA LEU A 204 7.71 1.90 -23.21
C LEU A 204 7.97 2.89 -24.35
N ASP A 205 7.38 2.67 -25.52
CA ASP A 205 7.57 3.54 -26.69
C ASP A 205 6.57 4.72 -26.71
N THR A 206 5.53 4.67 -25.88
CA THR A 206 4.41 5.63 -25.89
C THR A 206 4.58 6.81 -24.91
N GLY A 207 5.65 6.85 -24.11
CA GLY A 207 5.85 7.93 -23.13
C GLY A 207 7.19 7.88 -22.39
N ASN A 208 7.40 8.86 -21.49
CA ASN A 208 8.52 8.88 -20.54
C ASN A 208 8.11 8.32 -19.17
N GLU A 209 7.07 7.49 -19.13
CA GLU A 209 6.52 6.95 -17.87
C GLU A 209 7.43 5.85 -17.33
N ASP A 210 7.64 5.87 -16.02
CA ASP A 210 8.47 4.87 -15.35
C ASP A 210 7.76 3.52 -15.32
N VAL A 211 8.47 2.44 -15.68
CA VAL A 211 7.91 1.07 -15.71
C VAL A 211 7.24 0.72 -14.39
N MET A 212 7.89 1.06 -13.27
CA MET A 212 7.35 0.73 -11.95
C MET A 212 6.14 1.57 -11.60
N GLN A 213 6.04 2.82 -12.10
CA GLN A 213 4.83 3.60 -11.95
C GLN A 213 3.63 2.91 -12.63
N LEU A 214 3.82 2.41 -13.84
CA LEU A 214 2.79 1.68 -14.60
C LEU A 214 2.42 0.35 -13.92
N VAL A 215 3.43 -0.43 -13.54
CA VAL A 215 3.21 -1.73 -12.86
C VAL A 215 2.52 -1.53 -11.51
N LEU A 216 2.97 -0.60 -10.67
CA LEU A 216 2.32 -0.32 -9.39
C LEU A 216 0.88 0.16 -9.57
N GLY A 217 0.60 0.99 -10.60
CA GLY A 217 -0.75 1.42 -10.94
C GLY A 217 -1.68 0.25 -11.24
N MET A 218 -1.25 -0.67 -12.13
CA MET A 218 -2.04 -1.86 -12.47
C MET A 218 -2.20 -2.82 -11.27
N VAL A 219 -1.15 -3.03 -10.47
CA VAL A 219 -1.21 -3.87 -9.27
C VAL A 219 -2.14 -3.26 -8.22
N ALA A 220 -2.11 -1.94 -8.03
CA ALA A 220 -3.02 -1.23 -7.14
C ALA A 220 -4.48 -1.37 -7.60
N GLN A 221 -4.74 -1.19 -8.91
CA GLN A 221 -6.06 -1.39 -9.49
C GLN A 221 -6.56 -2.82 -9.28
N LEU A 222 -5.75 -3.83 -9.58
CA LEU A 222 -6.06 -5.24 -9.35
C LEU A 222 -6.40 -5.52 -7.87
N THR A 223 -5.57 -4.99 -6.96
CA THR A 223 -5.77 -5.17 -5.51
C THR A 223 -7.10 -4.56 -5.06
N VAL A 224 -7.47 -3.40 -5.60
CA VAL A 224 -8.74 -2.76 -5.30
C VAL A 224 -9.91 -3.56 -5.84
N LEU A 225 -9.85 -4.04 -7.09
CA LEU A 225 -10.90 -4.89 -7.69
C LEU A 225 -11.13 -6.18 -6.87
N TYR A 226 -10.06 -6.76 -6.34
CA TYR A 226 -10.14 -7.90 -5.44
C TYR A 226 -10.79 -7.52 -4.10
N LEU A 227 -10.33 -6.45 -3.45
CA LEU A 227 -10.84 -5.99 -2.16
C LEU A 227 -12.31 -5.56 -2.21
N THR A 228 -12.79 -5.06 -3.35
CA THR A 228 -14.19 -4.67 -3.54
C THR A 228 -15.08 -5.83 -4.00
N GLY A 229 -14.51 -7.02 -4.27
CA GLY A 229 -15.24 -8.21 -4.70
C GLY A 229 -15.75 -8.14 -6.15
N VAL A 230 -15.22 -7.21 -6.97
CA VAL A 230 -15.64 -7.06 -8.37
C VAL A 230 -15.24 -8.29 -9.20
N LEU A 231 -14.05 -8.84 -8.95
CA LEU A 231 -13.57 -10.04 -9.65
C LEU A 231 -14.37 -11.30 -9.30
N ASP A 232 -14.98 -11.35 -8.11
CA ASP A 232 -15.85 -12.47 -7.71
C ASP A 232 -17.22 -12.37 -8.38
N ALA A 233 -17.73 -11.14 -8.60
CA ALA A 233 -19.03 -10.90 -9.20
C ALA A 233 -19.10 -11.29 -10.69
N GLU A 234 -18.01 -11.11 -11.45
CA GLU A 234 -17.92 -11.50 -12.87
C GLU A 234 -17.91 -13.03 -13.07
N ASN A 235 -17.45 -13.80 -12.08
CA ASN A 235 -17.47 -15.26 -12.14
C ASN A 235 -18.84 -15.86 -11.76
N GLU A 236 -19.68 -15.15 -11.01
CA GLU A 236 -21.03 -15.58 -10.65
C GLU A 236 -22.09 -15.21 -11.71
N SER A 237 -21.82 -14.25 -12.60
CA SER A 237 -22.77 -13.76 -13.61
C SER A 237 -22.80 -14.53 -14.94
N GLY A 238 -22.26 -15.75 -14.97
CA GLY A 238 -22.18 -16.63 -16.16
C GLY A 238 -23.51 -17.02 -16.86
N GLU A 239 -24.66 -16.47 -16.48
CA GLU A 239 -25.94 -16.68 -17.15
C GLU A 239 -26.86 -15.43 -17.15
N ALA A 240 -26.41 -14.24 -17.59
CA ALA A 240 -27.36 -13.14 -17.87
C ALA A 240 -26.91 -11.98 -18.79
N GLU A 241 -25.77 -12.05 -19.49
CA GLU A 241 -25.18 -10.86 -20.16
C GLU A 241 -25.53 -10.70 -21.65
N GLU A 242 -26.81 -10.76 -22.02
CA GLU A 242 -27.22 -10.21 -23.34
C GLU A 242 -28.37 -9.19 -23.28
N GLU A 243 -28.99 -8.93 -22.12
CA GLU A 243 -30.12 -7.98 -22.03
C GLU A 243 -29.92 -6.80 -21.07
N ARG A 244 -28.72 -6.59 -20.51
CA ARG A 244 -28.47 -5.49 -19.56
C ARG A 244 -27.64 -4.32 -20.09
N TYR A 245 -27.33 -4.29 -21.39
CA TYR A 245 -26.42 -3.29 -21.96
C TYR A 245 -27.05 -1.97 -22.43
N GLU A 246 -28.36 -1.72 -22.23
CA GLU A 246 -29.00 -0.53 -22.85
C GLU A 246 -29.72 0.48 -21.93
N GLU A 247 -29.85 0.30 -20.61
CA GLU A 247 -30.68 1.25 -19.82
C GLU A 247 -30.05 2.00 -18.63
N GLU A 248 -28.87 1.65 -18.13
CA GLU A 248 -28.19 2.49 -17.14
C GLU A 248 -26.72 2.57 -17.52
N GLY A 249 -26.17 3.79 -17.59
CA GLY A 249 -24.74 4.02 -17.81
C GLY A 249 -23.96 3.55 -16.59
N GLU A 250 -23.85 2.24 -16.43
CA GLU A 250 -23.08 1.59 -15.37
C GLU A 250 -21.60 1.88 -15.63
N ALA A 251 -20.99 2.48 -14.62
CA ALA A 251 -19.56 2.70 -14.47
C ALA A 251 -18.77 1.46 -14.90
N THR A 252 -17.78 1.63 -15.78
CA THR A 252 -16.74 0.62 -16.00
C THR A 252 -16.09 0.25 -14.66
N PRO A 253 -15.45 -0.93 -14.51
CA PRO A 253 -14.73 -1.30 -13.28
C PRO A 253 -13.75 -0.21 -12.79
N GLU A 254 -13.20 0.56 -13.71
CA GLU A 254 -12.35 1.75 -13.50
C GLU A 254 -13.05 2.90 -12.75
N ALA A 255 -14.37 3.01 -12.86
CA ALA A 255 -15.16 4.07 -12.23
C ALA A 255 -15.54 3.79 -10.76
N GLN A 256 -15.00 2.72 -10.15
CA GLN A 256 -15.17 2.43 -8.71
C GLN A 256 -14.07 2.98 -7.81
N ILE A 257 -12.91 3.40 -8.35
CA ILE A 257 -11.81 4.01 -7.59
C ILE A 257 -11.57 5.45 -8.06
N SER A 258 -11.46 6.39 -7.12
CA SER A 258 -11.12 7.77 -7.50
C SER A 258 -9.63 7.86 -7.88
N PRO A 259 -9.26 8.77 -8.81
CA PRO A 259 -7.86 8.98 -9.17
C PRO A 259 -6.95 9.29 -7.97
N LEU A 260 -7.48 10.02 -6.97
CA LEU A 260 -6.75 10.32 -5.74
C LEU A 260 -6.49 9.06 -4.90
N GLU A 261 -7.46 8.16 -4.76
CA GLU A 261 -7.26 6.89 -4.04
C GLU A 261 -6.17 6.06 -4.71
N LEU A 262 -6.23 5.91 -6.04
CA LEU A 262 -5.24 5.15 -6.80
C LEU A 262 -3.84 5.75 -6.65
N ASP A 263 -3.71 7.06 -6.84
CA ASP A 263 -2.42 7.75 -6.73
C ASP A 263 -1.83 7.63 -5.31
N LEU A 264 -2.65 7.71 -4.26
CA LEU A 264 -2.21 7.55 -2.87
C LEU A 264 -1.78 6.11 -2.56
N ILE A 265 -2.48 5.10 -3.08
CA ILE A 265 -2.11 3.68 -2.94
C ILE A 265 -0.73 3.46 -3.56
N VAL A 266 -0.55 3.89 -4.82
CA VAL A 266 0.70 3.74 -5.57
C VAL A 266 1.84 4.45 -4.86
N TRP A 267 1.64 5.70 -4.46
CA TRP A 267 2.65 6.50 -3.78
C TRP A 267 3.07 5.87 -2.44
N LEU A 268 2.10 5.40 -1.65
CA LEU A 268 2.36 4.80 -0.34
C LEU A 268 3.12 3.47 -0.49
N ALA A 269 2.68 2.60 -1.39
CA ALA A 269 3.35 1.34 -1.68
C ALA A 269 4.78 1.58 -2.23
N ALA A 270 4.95 2.50 -3.18
CA ALA A 270 6.25 2.83 -3.76
C ALA A 270 7.27 3.27 -2.69
N ARG A 271 6.88 4.20 -1.80
CA ARG A 271 7.75 4.67 -0.72
C ARG A 271 8.15 3.55 0.23
N ARG A 272 7.18 2.70 0.62
CA ARG A 272 7.43 1.58 1.52
C ARG A 272 8.34 0.51 0.90
N LEU A 273 8.24 0.30 -0.41
CA LEU A 273 9.06 -0.62 -1.20
C LEU A 273 10.41 -0.03 -1.65
N ARG A 274 10.65 1.27 -1.41
CA ARG A 274 11.81 2.04 -1.90
C ARG A 274 11.93 2.09 -3.43
N VAL A 275 10.80 2.14 -4.10
CA VAL A 275 10.73 2.31 -5.55
C VAL A 275 10.59 3.79 -5.85
N GLU A 276 11.46 4.32 -6.71
CA GLU A 276 11.47 5.74 -7.08
C GLU A 276 10.32 6.05 -8.05
N VAL A 277 9.14 6.32 -7.51
CA VAL A 277 7.95 6.72 -8.29
C VAL A 277 7.44 8.06 -7.80
N SER A 278 7.15 8.94 -8.75
CA SER A 278 6.49 10.21 -8.44
C SER A 278 5.01 9.97 -8.14
N PRO A 279 4.41 10.71 -7.18
CA PRO A 279 2.97 10.66 -7.00
C PRO A 279 2.26 11.01 -8.31
N GLY A 280 1.13 10.35 -8.56
CA GLY A 280 0.29 10.71 -9.69
C GLY A 280 -0.27 12.14 -9.55
N PRO A 281 -0.93 12.66 -10.60
CA PRO A 281 -1.38 14.06 -10.64
C PRO A 281 -2.31 14.44 -9.49
N ALA A 282 -3.27 13.57 -9.13
CA ALA A 282 -4.25 13.87 -8.10
C ALA A 282 -3.61 13.86 -6.70
N ALA A 283 -2.74 12.89 -6.40
CA ALA A 283 -1.98 12.90 -5.16
C ALA A 283 -1.02 14.09 -5.09
N THR A 284 -0.38 14.47 -6.20
CA THR A 284 0.49 15.65 -6.27
C THR A 284 -0.25 16.93 -5.91
N ASP A 285 -1.42 17.16 -6.52
CA ASP A 285 -2.23 18.35 -6.25
C ASP A 285 -2.65 18.44 -4.78
N TRP A 286 -3.03 17.30 -4.18
CA TRP A 286 -3.40 17.22 -2.77
C TRP A 286 -2.19 17.41 -1.83
N LEU A 287 -1.07 16.73 -2.08
CA LEU A 287 0.16 16.84 -1.28
C LEU A 287 0.76 18.25 -1.32
N MET A 288 0.55 18.99 -2.41
CA MET A 288 0.98 20.39 -2.54
C MET A 288 0.02 21.39 -1.88
N SER A 289 -1.10 20.92 -1.34
CA SER A 289 -2.15 21.70 -0.69
C SER A 289 -2.33 21.30 0.79
N PRO A 290 -1.32 21.46 1.66
CA PRO A 290 -1.30 20.88 3.02
C PRO A 290 -2.42 21.38 3.96
N GLU A 291 -3.03 22.52 3.66
CA GLU A 291 -4.12 23.10 4.45
C GLU A 291 -5.50 22.53 4.08
N ILE A 292 -5.59 21.77 2.98
CA ILE A 292 -6.85 21.27 2.44
C ILE A 292 -7.00 19.78 2.82
N PRO A 293 -8.03 19.41 3.59
CA PRO A 293 -8.26 18.00 3.90
C PRO A 293 -8.61 17.22 2.64
N ALA A 294 -8.41 15.91 2.68
CA ALA A 294 -8.88 15.01 1.65
C ALA A 294 -10.39 15.14 1.42
N PRO A 295 -10.88 14.89 0.19
CA PRO A 295 -12.32 14.83 -0.09
C PRO A 295 -13.08 13.95 0.91
N GLU A 296 -14.32 14.33 1.26
CA GLU A 296 -15.12 13.61 2.26
C GLU A 296 -15.47 12.18 1.84
N ASP A 297 -15.50 11.92 0.54
CA ASP A 297 -15.76 10.62 -0.08
C ASP A 297 -14.51 9.75 -0.25
N LEU A 298 -13.31 10.25 0.09
CA LEU A 298 -12.08 9.46 0.05
C LEU A 298 -12.13 8.31 1.06
N ARG A 299 -12.00 7.06 0.58
CA ARG A 299 -12.02 5.87 1.45
C ARG A 299 -10.62 5.57 1.96
N TRP A 300 -10.19 6.24 3.02
CA TRP A 300 -8.89 6.01 3.67
C TRP A 300 -8.63 4.52 3.99
N ALA A 301 -9.63 3.79 4.48
CA ALA A 301 -9.47 2.36 4.76
C ALA A 301 -9.14 1.55 3.49
N LEU A 302 -9.74 1.87 2.34
CA LEU A 302 -9.39 1.22 1.08
C LEU A 302 -7.96 1.56 0.65
N VAL A 303 -7.55 2.83 0.79
CA VAL A 303 -6.19 3.27 0.43
C VAL A 303 -5.12 2.49 1.18
N TYR A 304 -5.26 2.37 2.51
CA TYR A 304 -4.27 1.66 3.32
C TYR A 304 -4.32 0.14 3.11
N ASP A 305 -5.52 -0.45 2.99
CA ASP A 305 -5.64 -1.90 2.82
C ASP A 305 -5.17 -2.37 1.43
N ALA A 306 -5.47 -1.58 0.38
CA ALA A 306 -4.94 -1.83 -0.95
C ALA A 306 -3.42 -1.63 -0.97
N ALA A 307 -2.88 -0.55 -0.40
CA ALA A 307 -1.43 -0.36 -0.31
C ALA A 307 -0.73 -1.50 0.46
N ASN A 308 -1.37 -2.02 1.52
CA ASN A 308 -0.92 -3.21 2.23
C ASN A 308 -0.89 -4.45 1.34
N GLY A 309 -1.92 -4.66 0.51
CA GLY A 309 -1.98 -5.74 -0.48
C GLY A 309 -0.89 -5.64 -1.54
N VAL A 310 -0.69 -4.45 -2.12
CA VAL A 310 0.38 -4.17 -3.08
C VAL A 310 1.76 -4.45 -2.46
N GLU A 311 2.02 -3.93 -1.26
CA GLU A 311 3.27 -4.16 -0.54
C GLU A 311 3.50 -5.65 -0.27
N ALA A 312 2.48 -6.35 0.25
CA ALA A 312 2.56 -7.78 0.59
C ALA A 312 2.87 -8.63 -0.65
N LEU A 313 2.14 -8.40 -1.74
CA LEU A 313 2.33 -9.06 -3.02
C LEU A 313 3.77 -8.88 -3.52
N LEU A 314 4.27 -7.64 -3.61
CA LEU A 314 5.58 -7.36 -4.20
C LEU A 314 6.76 -7.78 -3.31
N LEU A 315 6.55 -7.90 -1.99
CA LEU A 315 7.55 -8.47 -1.08
C LEU A 315 7.53 -10.01 -1.05
N GLY A 316 6.51 -10.67 -1.60
CA GLY A 316 6.33 -12.12 -1.48
C GLY A 316 5.90 -12.57 -0.09
N SER A 317 5.22 -11.70 0.64
CA SER A 317 4.51 -12.05 1.87
C SER A 317 3.13 -12.52 1.46
N HIS A 318 2.78 -13.79 1.70
CA HIS A 318 1.48 -14.32 1.30
C HIS A 318 0.37 -13.40 1.83
N TYR A 319 -0.33 -12.75 0.90
CA TYR A 319 -1.61 -12.10 1.18
C TYR A 319 -2.63 -13.21 1.39
N GLN A 320 -2.63 -13.82 2.58
CA GLN A 320 -3.69 -14.74 2.98
C GLN A 320 -4.90 -13.92 3.40
N VAL A 321 -5.70 -13.49 2.43
CA VAL A 321 -7.09 -13.14 2.68
C VAL A 321 -7.91 -14.39 2.34
N ASN A 322 -8.33 -15.07 3.41
CA ASN A 322 -9.23 -16.23 3.45
C ASN A 322 -8.67 -17.58 2.97
N ASP A 323 -8.16 -18.35 3.94
CA ASP A 323 -8.55 -19.78 4.07
C ASP A 323 -9.82 -19.87 4.95
#